data_AF-A0A6P0MEX4-F1
#
_entry.id   AF-A0A6P0MEX4-F1
#
_cell.length_a   1.000
_cell.length_b   1.000
_cell.length_c   1.000
_cell.angle_alpha   90.00
_cell.angle_beta   90.00
_cell.angle_gamma   90.00
#
_symmetry.space_group_name_H-M   'P 1'
#
loop_
_entity.id
_entity.type
_entity.pdbx_description
1 polymer ?
#
loop_
_entity_poly.entity_id
_entity_poly.type
_entity_poly.pdbx_seq_one_letter_code
_entity_poly.pdbx_strand_id
1 'polypeptide(L)'
;MPVVCDFTEIIGDNPVNITSAVLERNFNTGGRHSSAAFLIFNVRGITSTSVPVKVNNRVVGNIFPYPNSNTSHWFTQMISLSSSQLNNGNNEVQIETPGNDSFQIKNMVCFFHQNV
;
A
#
# COMPACT_ATOMS: atom_id res chain seq x y z
N MET A 1 8.95 13.01 -24.82
CA MET A 1 8.37 11.65 -24.75
C MET A 1 7.25 11.69 -23.72
N PRO A 2 6.01 11.29 -24.05
CA PRO A 2 4.98 11.13 -23.04
C PRO A 2 5.40 10.00 -22.09
N VAL A 3 5.33 10.22 -20.79
CA VAL A 3 5.54 9.17 -19.79
C VAL A 3 4.26 8.32 -19.78
N VAL A 4 4.34 7.07 -20.22
CA VAL A 4 3.15 6.22 -20.44
C VAL A 4 2.50 5.74 -19.13
N CYS A 5 3.29 5.64 -18.05
CA CYS A 5 2.84 5.23 -16.73
C CYS A 5 3.91 5.65 -15.72
N ASP A 6 3.50 6.16 -14.56
CA ASP A 6 4.44 6.68 -13.56
C ASP A 6 4.13 6.13 -12.17
N PHE A 7 4.89 5.11 -11.76
CA PHE A 7 4.73 4.47 -10.47
C PHE A 7 6.08 4.05 -9.88
N THR A 8 6.08 3.78 -8.58
CA THR A 8 7.19 3.13 -7.87
C THR A 8 6.69 1.80 -7.32
N GLU A 9 7.38 0.70 -7.63
CA GLU A 9 7.15 -0.60 -7.00
C GLU A 9 7.70 -0.61 -5.57
N ILE A 10 6.88 -1.07 -4.62
CA ILE A 10 7.21 -1.17 -3.19
C ILE A 10 7.36 -2.64 -2.79
N ILE A 11 6.46 -3.50 -3.29
CA ILE A 11 6.49 -4.95 -3.11
C ILE A 11 6.18 -5.59 -4.47
N GLY A 12 7.07 -6.44 -4.97
CA GLY A 12 6.85 -7.18 -6.22
C GLY A 12 5.86 -8.35 -6.06
N ASP A 13 5.92 -9.31 -6.98
CA ASP A 13 4.93 -10.41 -7.05
C ASP A 13 5.16 -11.52 -6.01
N ASN A 14 6.32 -11.54 -5.34
CA ASN A 14 6.56 -12.47 -4.24
C ASN A 14 5.72 -12.07 -3.01
N PRO A 15 4.79 -12.92 -2.54
CA PRO A 15 3.97 -12.61 -1.38
C PRO A 15 4.79 -12.34 -0.12
N VAL A 16 4.47 -11.25 0.56
CA VAL A 16 5.02 -10.92 1.88
C VAL A 16 3.99 -11.27 2.94
N ASN A 17 4.40 -12.05 3.93
CA ASN A 17 3.57 -12.36 5.11
C ASN A 17 3.57 -11.17 6.06
N ILE A 18 2.37 -10.76 6.45
CA ILE A 18 2.13 -9.73 7.46
C ILE A 18 1.61 -10.45 8.69
N THR A 19 2.42 -10.43 9.74
CA THR A 19 2.16 -11.07 11.04
C THR A 19 2.30 -10.00 12.14
N SER A 20 2.43 -10.39 13.41
CA SER A 20 2.58 -9.48 14.56
C SER A 20 3.74 -8.47 14.51
N ALA A 21 4.60 -8.50 13.49
CA ALA A 21 5.65 -7.51 13.28
C ALA A 21 5.18 -6.45 12.27
N VAL A 22 5.58 -5.20 12.50
CA VAL A 22 5.34 -4.10 11.56
C VAL A 22 6.11 -4.38 10.27
N LEU A 23 5.40 -4.43 9.15
CA LEU A 23 6.02 -4.36 7.83
C LEU A 23 6.38 -2.91 7.54
N GLU A 24 7.65 -2.65 7.27
CA GLU A 24 8.14 -1.34 6.82
C GLU A 24 8.81 -1.48 5.45
N ARG A 25 8.45 -0.60 4.51
CA ARG A 25 9.05 -0.53 3.18
C ARG A 25 9.25 0.91 2.75
N ASN A 26 10.45 1.19 2.24
CA ASN A 26 10.79 2.49 1.69
C ASN A 26 10.40 2.57 0.21
N PHE A 27 9.96 3.74 -0.23
CA PHE A 27 9.73 4.06 -1.64
C PHE A 27 10.05 5.52 -1.92
N ASN A 28 10.57 5.80 -3.11
CA ASN A 28 10.95 7.16 -3.50
C ASN A 28 9.94 7.76 -4.47
N THR A 29 9.51 9.01 -4.21
CA THR A 29 8.61 9.75 -5.09
C THR A 29 9.33 10.29 -6.32
N GLY A 30 10.67 10.37 -6.36
CA GLY A 30 11.41 10.91 -7.51
C GLY A 30 10.94 12.31 -7.93
N GLY A 31 10.49 13.13 -6.97
CA GLY A 31 9.90 14.45 -7.24
C GLY A 31 8.37 14.45 -7.42
N ARG A 32 7.72 13.30 -7.59
CA ARG A 32 6.29 13.13 -7.91
C ARG A 32 5.39 13.14 -6.66
N HIS A 33 5.50 14.21 -5.87
CA HIS A 33 4.86 14.33 -4.55
C HIS A 33 3.80 15.45 -4.47
N SER A 34 3.75 16.33 -5.48
CA SER A 34 2.93 17.54 -5.47
C SER A 34 1.46 17.31 -5.82
N SER A 35 1.09 16.13 -6.32
CA SER A 35 -0.27 15.74 -6.70
C SER A 35 -0.73 14.52 -5.89
N ALA A 36 -2.01 14.17 -6.02
CA ALA A 36 -2.53 12.94 -5.42
C ALA A 36 -1.85 11.69 -6.03
N ALA A 37 -1.82 10.61 -5.26
CA ALA A 37 -1.29 9.31 -5.68
C ALA A 37 -2.22 8.18 -5.23
N PHE A 38 -2.05 6.99 -5.78
CA PHE A 38 -2.77 5.80 -5.36
C PHE A 38 -1.78 4.72 -4.92
N LEU A 39 -1.94 4.24 -3.69
CA LEU A 39 -1.31 3.01 -3.25
C LEU A 39 -2.19 1.83 -3.67
N ILE A 40 -1.71 0.98 -4.56
CA ILE A 40 -2.45 -0.15 -5.12
C ILE A 40 -1.72 -1.43 -4.71
N PHE A 41 -2.44 -2.43 -4.21
CA PHE A 41 -1.83 -3.69 -3.77
C PHE A 41 -2.83 -4.83 -3.80
N ASN A 42 -2.33 -6.06 -3.86
CA ASN A 42 -3.11 -7.26 -3.68
C ASN A 42 -2.97 -7.79 -2.26
N VAL A 43 -4.09 -8.15 -1.65
CA VAL A 43 -4.15 -8.74 -0.32
C VAL A 43 -4.92 -10.06 -0.34
N ARG A 44 -4.54 -11.01 0.52
CA ARG A 44 -5.33 -12.20 0.83
C ARG A 44 -5.21 -12.59 2.30
N GLY A 45 -6.18 -13.33 2.79
CA GLY A 45 -6.15 -13.90 4.16
C GLY A 45 -6.56 -12.95 5.29
N ILE A 46 -6.96 -11.71 5.00
CA ILE A 46 -7.50 -10.79 6.01
C ILE A 46 -8.98 -11.12 6.28
N THR A 47 -9.32 -11.49 7.52
CA THR A 47 -10.62 -12.15 7.79
C THR A 47 -11.61 -11.31 8.59
N SER A 48 -11.13 -10.48 9.52
CA SER A 48 -12.00 -9.94 10.58
C SER A 48 -11.82 -8.46 10.86
N THR A 49 -10.60 -7.95 10.85
CA THR A 49 -10.30 -6.59 11.32
C THR A 49 -9.62 -5.79 10.22
N SER A 50 -10.05 -4.55 10.04
CA SER A 50 -9.38 -3.63 9.11
C SER A 50 -8.00 -3.24 9.63
N VAL A 51 -6.99 -3.28 8.76
CA VAL A 51 -5.59 -2.99 9.11
C VAL A 51 -5.24 -1.55 8.71
N PRO A 52 -4.79 -0.67 9.61
CA PRO A 52 -4.37 0.67 9.22
C PRO A 52 -3.09 0.60 8.38
N VAL A 53 -3.07 1.36 7.30
CA VAL A 53 -1.88 1.61 6.48
C VAL A 53 -1.38 3.00 6.83
N LYS A 54 -0.10 3.10 7.17
CA LYS A 54 0.56 4.38 7.44
C LYS A 54 1.55 4.68 6.33
N VAL A 55 1.67 5.96 6.01
CA VAL A 55 2.77 6.51 5.20
C VAL A 55 3.40 7.64 5.99
N ASN A 56 4.72 7.60 6.15
CA ASN A 56 5.47 8.59 6.96
C ASN A 56 4.88 8.76 8.36
N ASN A 57 4.58 7.62 9.03
CA ASN A 57 3.96 7.55 10.36
C ASN A 57 2.57 8.20 10.49
N ARG A 58 1.89 8.49 9.37
CA ARG A 58 0.51 9.01 9.34
C ARG A 58 -0.43 7.96 8.75
N VAL A 59 -1.56 7.69 9.40
CA VAL A 59 -2.58 6.80 8.83
C VAL A 59 -3.14 7.43 7.56
N VAL A 60 -3.08 6.70 6.45
CA VAL A 60 -3.55 7.15 5.14
C VAL A 60 -4.79 6.40 4.65
N GLY A 61 -5.07 5.25 5.24
CA GLY A 61 -6.23 4.44 4.92
C GLY A 61 -6.16 3.10 5.64
N ASN A 62 -7.08 2.19 5.29
CA ASN A 62 -7.16 0.86 5.87
C ASN A 62 -7.21 -0.20 4.77
N ILE A 63 -6.63 -1.37 5.05
CA ILE A 63 -6.91 -2.61 4.34
C ILE A 63 -8.17 -3.22 4.95
N PHE A 64 -9.18 -3.49 4.13
CA PHE A 64 -10.44 -4.04 4.61
C PHE A 64 -10.49 -5.56 4.47
N PRO A 65 -11.13 -6.27 5.42
CA PRO A 65 -11.41 -7.69 5.26
C PRO A 65 -12.45 -7.92 4.15
N TYR A 66 -12.41 -9.11 3.55
CA TYR A 66 -13.46 -9.60 2.67
C TYR A 66 -14.23 -10.72 3.40
N PRO A 67 -15.19 -10.37 4.27
CA PRO A 67 -15.92 -11.36 5.04
C PRO A 67 -16.65 -12.33 4.10
N ASN A 68 -16.69 -13.61 4.49
CA ASN A 68 -17.31 -14.70 3.72
C ASN A 68 -16.66 -15.00 2.36
N SER A 69 -15.49 -14.43 2.07
CA SER A 69 -14.72 -14.76 0.88
C SER A 69 -13.75 -15.92 1.12
N ASN A 70 -13.31 -16.57 0.02
CA ASN A 70 -12.27 -17.59 0.11
C ASN A 70 -10.93 -16.94 0.47
N THR A 71 -10.33 -17.36 1.59
CA THR A 71 -9.06 -16.83 2.12
C THR A 71 -7.87 -17.02 1.18
N SER A 72 -7.98 -17.93 0.21
CA SER A 72 -6.95 -18.18 -0.80
C SER A 72 -7.00 -17.19 -1.98
N HIS A 73 -8.09 -16.42 -2.13
CA HIS A 73 -8.25 -15.47 -3.22
C HIS A 73 -7.47 -14.18 -2.96
N TRP A 74 -6.86 -13.66 -4.01
CA TRP A 74 -6.24 -12.35 -4.02
C TRP A 74 -7.26 -11.28 -4.38
N PHE A 75 -7.28 -10.21 -3.61
CA PHE A 75 -8.13 -9.05 -3.84
C PHE A 75 -7.28 -7.80 -4.00
N THR A 76 -7.58 -6.99 -5.01
CA THR A 76 -6.93 -5.69 -5.20
C THR A 76 -7.62 -4.63 -4.37
N GLN A 77 -6.84 -3.88 -3.57
CA GLN A 77 -7.31 -2.71 -2.85
C GLN A 77 -6.48 -1.48 -3.25
N MET A 78 -7.11 -0.32 -3.08
CA MET A 78 -6.51 0.98 -3.42
C MET A 78 -6.75 1.97 -2.30
N ILE A 79 -5.71 2.73 -1.96
CA ILE A 79 -5.77 3.84 -1.00
C ILE A 79 -5.33 5.11 -1.73
N SER A 80 -6.17 6.14 -1.68
CA SER A 80 -5.81 7.47 -2.19
C SER A 80 -4.89 8.18 -1.21
N LEU A 81 -3.81 8.76 -1.72
CA LEU A 81 -2.87 9.59 -0.99
C LEU A 81 -3.00 11.04 -1.46
N SER A 82 -3.11 11.98 -0.52
CA SER A 82 -2.97 13.41 -0.82
C SER A 82 -1.49 13.79 -0.94
N SER A 83 -1.19 14.88 -1.65
CA SER A 83 0.17 15.40 -1.75
C SER A 83 0.80 15.71 -0.39
N SER A 84 0.01 16.15 0.59
CA SER A 84 0.45 16.42 1.97
C SER A 84 0.88 15.18 2.78
N GLN A 85 0.63 13.98 2.26
CA GLN A 85 1.06 12.71 2.86
C GLN A 85 2.38 12.20 2.26
N LEU A 86 2.87 12.83 1.18
CA LEU A 86 4.08 12.43 0.47
C LEU A 86 5.22 13.42 0.71
N ASN A 87 6.40 12.88 0.99
CA ASN A 87 7.65 13.63 1.02
C ASN A 87 8.26 13.68 -0.39
N ASN A 88 8.95 14.79 -0.69
CA ASN A 88 9.86 14.83 -1.82
C ASN A 88 11.06 13.93 -1.55
N GLY A 89 11.21 12.85 -2.31
CA GLY A 89 12.24 11.84 -2.08
C GLY A 89 11.69 10.62 -1.33
N ASN A 90 12.37 10.21 -0.27
CA ASN A 90 12.06 8.96 0.42
C ASN A 90 10.81 9.05 1.29
N ASN A 91 9.99 8.02 1.21
CA ASN A 91 8.79 7.79 1.98
C ASN A 91 8.85 6.38 2.54
N GLU A 92 8.11 6.14 3.62
CA GLU A 92 7.99 4.82 4.22
C GLU A 92 6.52 4.44 4.33
N VAL A 93 6.16 3.25 3.85
CA VAL A 93 4.88 2.63 4.15
C VAL A 93 5.03 1.65 5.31
N GLN A 94 4.09 1.71 6.24
CA GLN A 94 4.04 0.83 7.40
C GLN A 94 2.67 0.14 7.48
N ILE A 95 2.69 -1.16 7.74
CA ILE A 95 1.49 -2.00 7.87
C ILE A 95 1.69 -2.91 9.07
N GLU A 96 0.74 -2.88 10.00
CA GLU A 96 0.81 -3.62 11.26
C GLU A 96 -0.48 -4.39 11.49
N THR A 97 -0.39 -5.69 11.81
CA THR A 97 -1.60 -6.49 12.07
C THR A 97 -2.30 -6.02 13.34
N PRO A 98 -3.61 -5.69 13.30
CA PRO A 98 -4.39 -5.52 14.52
C PRO A 98 -4.67 -6.91 15.11
N GLY A 99 -3.81 -7.36 16.02
CA GLY A 99 -3.96 -8.61 16.76
C GLY A 99 -3.27 -9.83 16.13
N ASN A 100 -3.88 -11.01 16.25
CA ASN A 100 -3.31 -12.29 15.83
C ASN A 100 -3.65 -12.70 14.38
N ASP A 101 -4.26 -11.82 13.59
CA ASP A 101 -4.60 -12.14 12.19
C ASP A 101 -3.33 -12.11 11.33
N SER A 102 -3.17 -13.09 10.45
CA SER A 102 -2.02 -13.18 9.55
C SER A 102 -2.51 -13.15 8.11
N PHE A 103 -1.99 -12.21 7.34
CA PHE A 103 -2.41 -12.01 5.95
C PHE A 103 -1.20 -11.79 5.05
N GLN A 104 -1.43 -11.74 3.74
CA GLN A 104 -0.35 -11.60 2.77
C GLN A 104 -0.62 -10.46 1.81
N ILE A 105 0.44 -9.74 1.45
CA ILE A 105 0.42 -8.67 0.45
C ILE A 105 1.38 -9.01 -0.69
N LYS A 106 1.02 -8.62 -1.93
CA LYS A 106 1.93 -8.58 -3.08
C LYS A 106 1.55 -7.46 -4.05
N ASN A 107 2.44 -7.19 -5.03
CA ASN A 107 2.23 -6.20 -6.10
C ASN A 107 1.82 -4.83 -5.56
N MET A 108 2.50 -4.37 -4.51
CA MET A 108 2.27 -3.05 -3.95
C MET A 108 3.02 -2.01 -4.77
N VAL A 109 2.27 -1.06 -5.33
CA VAL A 109 2.81 0.05 -6.11
C VAL A 109 2.22 1.37 -5.62
N CYS A 110 3.01 2.43 -5.69
CA CYS A 110 2.52 3.81 -5.57
C CYS A 110 2.45 4.42 -6.96
N PHE A 111 1.24 4.63 -7.46
CA PHE A 111 0.95 5.23 -8.75
C PHE A 111 0.78 6.75 -8.58
N PHE A 112 1.56 7.53 -9.32
CA PHE A 112 1.55 8.99 -9.23
C PHE A 112 0.65 9.60 -10.30
N HIS A 113 -0.09 10.64 -9.93
CA HIS A 113 -0.79 11.45 -10.92
C HIS A 113 0.22 12.22 -11.78
N GLN A 114 0.08 12.12 -13.10
CA GLN A 114 0.88 12.89 -14.04
C GLN A 114 0.22 14.24 -14.29
N ASN A 115 0.89 15.34 -13.94
CA ASN A 115 0.51 16.65 -14.45
C ASN A 115 1.08 16.75 -15.86
N VAL A 116 0.20 16.75 -16.87
CA VAL A 116 0.56 16.92 -18.29
C VAL A 116 0.98 18.35 -18.55
#